data_AF-A0A2H0W5Y7-F1
#
_entry.id   AF-A0A2H0W5Y7-F1
#
_cell.length_a   1.000
_cell.length_b   1.000
_cell.length_c   1.000
_cell.angle_alpha   90.00
_cell.angle_beta   90.00
_cell.angle_gamma   90.00
#
_symmetry.space_group_name_H-M   'P 1'
#
loop_
_entity.id
_entity.type
_entity.pdbx_description
1 polymer ?
#
loop_
_entity_poly.entity_id
_entity_poly.type
_entity_poly.pdbx_seq_one_letter_code
_entity_poly.pdbx_strand_id
1 'polypeptide(L)'
;MDTNITGSLEIAKAILAMKETELQMLVTVLQEAHYLSDELVCLLAEFWGVAKQEAQALAEAITSLEQQKEIFGNIGLPKEIEIASKEDYPDDQQPTGN
;
A
#
# COMPACT_ATOMS: atom_id res chain seq x y z
N MET A 1 18.82 10.22 0.81
CA MET A 1 17.62 10.47 1.63
C MET A 1 17.06 9.12 1.97
N ASP A 2 17.21 8.68 3.21
CA ASP A 2 16.57 7.44 3.67
C ASP A 2 15.06 7.66 3.71
N THR A 3 14.31 6.76 3.09
CA THR A 3 12.85 6.85 2.99
C THR A 3 12.27 6.59 4.38
N ASN A 4 11.86 7.65 5.07
CA ASN A 4 11.20 7.53 6.37
C ASN A 4 9.83 6.86 6.18
N ILE A 5 9.71 5.60 6.62
CA ILE A 5 8.49 4.79 6.51
C ILE A 5 7.29 5.49 7.18
N THR A 6 7.53 6.23 8.26
CA THR A 6 6.46 6.98 8.95
C THR A 6 5.91 8.10 8.07
N GLY A 7 6.78 8.87 7.40
CA GLY A 7 6.33 9.91 6.47
C GLY A 7 5.59 9.35 5.26
N SER A 8 6.08 8.23 4.71
CA SER A 8 5.39 7.53 3.62
C SER A 8 4.02 7.00 4.03
N LEU A 9 3.88 6.47 5.24
CA LEU A 9 2.60 5.99 5.79
C LEU A 9 1.60 7.12 6.01
N GLU A 10 2.04 8.26 6.56
CA GLU A 10 1.17 9.42 6.79
C GLU A 10 0.60 9.95 5.48
N ILE A 11 1.45 10.10 4.45
CA ILE A 11 1.03 10.54 3.12
C ILE A 11 0.07 9.52 2.50
N ALA A 12 0.41 8.23 2.53
CA ALA A 12 -0.43 7.19 1.95
C ALA A 12 -1.82 7.14 2.60
N LYS A 13 -1.89 7.23 3.94
CA LYS A 13 -3.16 7.29 4.68
C LYS A 13 -3.98 8.53 4.33
N ALA A 14 -3.35 9.69 4.19
CA ALA A 14 -4.02 10.91 3.78
C ALA A 14 -4.63 10.78 2.36
N ILE A 15 -3.86 10.20 1.43
CA ILE A 15 -4.34 9.92 0.06
C ILE A 15 -5.53 8.96 0.09
N LEU A 16 -5.45 7.88 0.89
CA LEU A 16 -6.55 6.92 1.02
C LEU A 16 -7.83 7.59 1.54
N ALA A 17 -7.73 8.40 2.61
CA ALA A 17 -8.87 9.10 3.17
C ALA A 17 -9.52 10.07 2.16
N MET A 18 -8.71 10.77 1.36
CA MET A 18 -9.23 11.62 0.27
C MET A 18 -9.97 10.80 -0.79
N LYS A 19 -9.40 9.66 -1.20
CA LYS A 19 -10.01 8.75 -2.19
C LYS A 19 -11.34 8.18 -1.70
N GLU A 20 -11.42 7.76 -0.45
CA GLU A 20 -12.66 7.30 0.16
C GLU A 20 -13.74 8.39 0.18
N THR A 21 -13.33 9.64 0.45
CA THR A 21 -14.24 10.80 0.40
C THR A 21 -14.76 11.05 -1.02
N GLU A 22 -13.88 11.03 -2.03
CA GLU A 22 -14.25 11.16 -3.44
C GLU A 22 -15.24 10.06 -3.88
N LEU A 23 -14.98 8.81 -3.49
CA LEU A 23 -15.86 7.68 -3.75
C LEU A 23 -17.22 7.85 -3.10
N GLN A 24 -17.27 8.34 -1.85
CA GLN A 24 -18.51 8.59 -1.15
C GLN A 24 -19.33 9.69 -1.83
N MET A 25 -18.68 10.77 -2.27
CA MET A 25 -19.34 11.83 -3.03
C MET A 25 -19.94 11.31 -4.34
N LEU A 26 -19.21 10.46 -5.06
CA LEU A 26 -19.69 9.86 -6.30
C LEU A 26 -20.92 8.97 -6.09
N VAL A 27 -20.95 8.21 -5.00
CA VAL A 27 -22.15 7.44 -4.58
C VAL A 27 -23.33 8.37 -4.33
N THR A 28 -23.12 9.47 -3.61
CA THR A 28 -24.18 10.46 -3.35
C THR A 28 -24.72 11.04 -4.66
N VAL A 29 -23.85 11.43 -5.59
CA VAL A 29 -24.27 11.95 -6.91
C VAL A 29 -25.11 10.90 -7.66
N LEU A 30 -24.67 9.64 -7.69
CA LEU A 30 -25.40 8.56 -8.34
C LEU A 30 -26.77 8.29 -7.70
N GLN A 31 -26.90 8.46 -6.38
CA GLN A 31 -28.16 8.25 -5.65
C GLN A 31 -29.14 9.42 -5.78
N GLU A 32 -28.65 10.66 -5.77
CA GLU A 32 -29.48 11.87 -5.75
C GLU A 32 -29.85 12.36 -7.15
N ALA A 33 -29.09 11.98 -8.17
CA ALA A 33 -29.29 12.49 -9.51
C ALA A 33 -30.34 11.67 -10.27
N HIS A 34 -31.61 11.92 -9.93
CA HIS A 34 -32.81 11.33 -10.55
C HIS A 34 -33.03 11.73 -12.02
N TYR A 35 -32.13 12.52 -12.59
CA TYR A 35 -32.21 13.09 -13.94
C TYR A 35 -31.02 12.71 -14.83
N LEU A 36 -30.09 11.87 -14.35
CA LEU A 36 -29.00 11.37 -15.19
C LEU A 36 -29.57 10.41 -16.22
N SER A 37 -29.02 10.46 -17.44
CA SER A 37 -29.29 9.42 -18.42
C SER A 37 -28.65 8.11 -17.98
N ASP A 38 -29.22 6.99 -18.42
CA ASP A 38 -28.71 5.65 -18.11
C ASP A 38 -27.24 5.50 -18.54
N GLU A 39 -26.84 6.09 -19.66
CA GLU A 39 -25.45 6.07 -20.13
C GLU A 39 -24.49 6.77 -19.17
N LEU A 40 -24.90 7.92 -18.61
CA LEU A 40 -24.08 8.67 -17.67
C LEU A 40 -23.99 7.94 -16.32
N VAL A 41 -25.08 7.29 -15.89
CA VAL A 41 -25.08 6.42 -14.70
C VAL A 41 -24.10 5.26 -14.88
N CYS A 42 -24.14 4.58 -16.03
CA CYS A 42 -23.21 3.49 -16.34
C CYS A 42 -21.75 3.96 -16.31
N LEU A 43 -21.44 5.10 -16.96
CA LEU A 43 -20.08 5.65 -16.98
C LEU A 43 -19.57 6.01 -15.58
N LEU A 44 -20.42 6.63 -14.76
CA LEU A 44 -20.07 7.01 -13.38
C LEU A 44 -19.91 5.77 -12.49
N ALA A 45 -20.72 4.72 -12.70
CA ALA A 45 -20.59 3.46 -11.97
C ALA A 45 -19.30 2.70 -12.34
N GLU A 46 -18.90 2.70 -13.61
CA GLU A 46 -17.63 2.13 -14.07
C GLU A 46 -16.44 2.89 -13.44
N PHE A 47 -16.48 4.22 -13.50
CA PHE A 47 -15.44 5.06 -12.89
C PHE A 47 -15.34 4.83 -11.38
N TRP A 48 -16.49 4.73 -10.69
CA TRP A 48 -16.54 4.38 -9.27
C TRP A 48 -15.90 3.00 -9.00
N GLY A 49 -16.19 2.01 -9.85
CA GLY A 49 -15.63 0.66 -9.72
C GLY A 49 -14.11 0.65 -9.81
N VAL A 50 -13.53 1.37 -10.78
CA VAL A 50 -12.07 1.49 -10.95
C VAL A 50 -11.46 2.21 -9.75
N ALA A 51 -11.99 3.38 -9.39
CA ALA A 51 -11.47 4.16 -8.27
C ALA A 51 -11.55 3.39 -6.93
N LYS A 52 -12.59 2.56 -6.74
CA LYS A 52 -12.69 1.67 -5.59
C LYS A 52 -11.59 0.61 -5.55
N GLN A 53 -11.26 0.00 -6.69
CA GLN A 53 -10.18 -0.98 -6.77
C GLN A 53 -8.82 -0.34 -6.47
N GLU A 54 -8.57 0.88 -6.97
CA GLU A 54 -7.35 1.63 -6.67
C GLU A 54 -7.23 1.96 -5.18
N ALA A 55 -8.33 2.40 -4.55
CA ALA A 55 -8.37 2.65 -3.11
C ALA A 55 -8.08 1.38 -2.29
N GLN A 56 -8.63 0.23 -2.70
CA GLN A 56 -8.36 -1.07 -2.07
C GLN A 56 -6.88 -1.46 -2.18
N ALA A 57 -6.29 -1.35 -3.38
CA ALA A 57 -4.87 -1.63 -3.58
C ALA A 57 -3.97 -0.72 -2.73
N LEU A 58 -4.34 0.56 -2.57
CA LEU A 58 -3.63 1.49 -1.70
C LEU A 58 -3.75 1.09 -0.22
N ALA A 59 -4.93 0.66 0.24
CA ALA A 59 -5.13 0.17 1.60
C ALA A 59 -4.29 -1.08 1.91
N GLU A 60 -4.18 -2.00 0.96
CA GLU A 60 -3.30 -3.17 1.06
C GLU A 60 -1.82 -2.76 1.14
N ALA A 61 -1.41 -1.80 0.31
CA ALA A 61 -0.05 -1.25 0.35
C ALA A 61 0.27 -0.57 1.70
N ILE A 62 -0.68 0.20 2.26
CA ILE A 62 -0.54 0.79 3.60
C ILE A 62 -0.38 -0.30 4.65
N THR A 63 -1.22 -1.35 4.60
CA THR A 63 -1.13 -2.48 5.54
C THR A 63 0.24 -3.15 5.47
N SER A 64 0.77 -3.37 4.26
CA SER A 64 2.11 -3.90 4.06
C SER A 64 3.20 -2.97 4.62
N LEU A 65 3.08 -1.66 4.42
CA LEU A 65 4.01 -0.68 4.98
C LEU A 65 3.94 -0.61 6.51
N GLU A 66 2.77 -0.78 7.11
CA GLU A 66 2.61 -0.86 8.57
C GLU A 66 3.30 -2.09 9.14
N GLN A 67 3.14 -3.25 8.50
CA GLN A 67 3.86 -4.47 8.87
C GLN A 67 5.38 -4.30 8.75
N GLN A 68 5.85 -3.67 7.67
CA GLN A 68 7.28 -3.37 7.50
C GLN A 68 7.79 -2.41 8.57
N LYS A 69 7.00 -1.41 8.96
CA LYS A 69 7.34 -0.50 10.07
C LYS A 69 7.45 -1.24 11.40
N GLU A 70 6.59 -2.24 11.65
CA GLU A 70 6.64 -3.06 12.86
C GLU A 70 7.93 -3.90 12.91
N ILE A 71 8.33 -4.50 11.79
CA ILE A 71 9.53 -5.36 11.70
C ILE A 71 10.82 -4.54 11.73
N PHE A 72 10.86 -3.43 10.98
CA PHE A 72 12.10 -2.69 10.69
C PHE A 72 12.18 -1.32 11.38
N GLY A 73 11.18 -0.94 12.17
CA GLY A 73 11.09 0.38 12.79
C GLY A 73 10.83 1.50 11.78
N ASN A 74 11.09 2.75 12.20
CA ASN A 74 10.67 3.95 11.46
C ASN A 74 11.45 4.22 10.16
N ILE A 75 12.64 3.63 10.01
CA ILE A 75 13.60 3.94 8.94
C ILE A 75 13.67 2.81 7.90
N GLY A 76 13.16 1.61 8.23
CA GLY A 76 13.36 0.40 7.44
C GLY A 76 14.67 -0.30 7.80
N LEU A 77 15.01 -1.38 7.08
CA LEU A 77 16.32 -2.02 7.23
C LEU A 77 17.42 -0.98 6.98
N PRO A 78 18.36 -0.79 7.91
CA PRO A 78 19.58 -0.04 7.60
C PRO A 78 20.22 -0.66 6.36
N LYS A 79 20.74 0.16 5.45
CA LYS A 79 21.52 -0.33 4.30
C LYS A 79 22.67 -1.26 4.72
N GLU A 80 23.10 -1.14 5.97
CA GLU A 80 24.04 -2.00 6.66
C GLU A 80 23.28 -3.06 7.46
N ILE A 81 22.73 -4.06 6.76
CA ILE A 81 22.77 -5.39 7.37
C ILE A 81 24.24 -5.77 7.21
N GLU A 82 25.03 -5.64 8.27
CA GLU A 82 26.26 -6.43 8.39
C GLU A 82 25.81 -7.88 8.23
N ILE A 83 25.95 -8.39 7.00
CA ILE A 83 25.90 -9.82 6.74
C ILE A 83 26.97 -10.35 7.68
N ALA A 84 26.56 -11.01 8.77
CA ALA A 84 27.47 -11.63 9.70
C ALA A 84 28.54 -12.33 8.87
N SER A 85 29.79 -11.89 9.03
CA SER A 85 30.93 -12.45 8.32
C SER A 85 30.81 -13.96 8.42
N LYS A 86 31.05 -14.68 7.33
CA LYS A 86 30.96 -16.15 7.24
C LYS A 86 31.85 -16.91 8.26
N GLU A 87 32.49 -16.21 9.18
CA GLU A 87 33.32 -16.73 10.26
C GLU A 87 32.49 -17.26 11.45
N ASP A 88 31.19 -16.96 11.54
CA ASP A 88 30.30 -17.47 12.61
C ASP A 88 29.52 -18.75 12.23
N TYR A 89 29.73 -19.30 11.03
CA TYR A 89 29.23 -20.64 10.70
C TYR A 89 30.32 -21.67 10.97
N PRO A 90 30.12 -22.65 11.87
CA PRO A 90 31.05 -23.76 11.99
C PRO A 90 31.14 -24.49 10.64
N ASP A 91 32.36 -24.75 10.17
CA ASP A 91 32.70 -25.39 8.90
C ASP A 91 32.04 -26.78 8.66
N ASP A 92 31.26 -27.28 9.61
CA ASP A 92 30.71 -28.64 9.64
C ASP A 92 29.46 -28.87 8.77
N GLN A 93 29.07 -27.92 7.90
CA GLN A 93 27.99 -28.11 6.93
C GLN A 93 28.35 -27.78 5.47
N GLN A 94 29.64 -27.78 5.11
CA GLN A 94 30.00 -27.91 3.70
C GLN A 94 29.79 -29.37 3.26
N PRO A 95 28.92 -29.65 2.26
CA PRO A 95 28.84 -30.99 1.70
C PRO A 95 30.15 -31.31 0.98
N THR A 96 30.90 -32.26 1.53
CA THR A 96 32.06 -32.84 0.85
C THR A 96 31.60 -33.80 -0.26
N GLY A 97 31.90 -33.46 -1.52
CA GLY A 97 31.95 -34.39 -2.67
C GLY A 97 30.60 -34.88 -3.20
N ASN A 98 30.37 -35.03 -4.51
CA ASN A 98 31.28 -35.34 -5.62
C ASN A 98 31.01 -34.48 -6.85
#